data_AF-F6TPQ6-F1
#
_entry.id   AF-F6TPQ6-F1
#
_cell.length_a   1.000
_cell.length_b   1.000
_cell.length_c   1.000
_cell.angle_alpha   90.00
_cell.angle_beta   90.00
_cell.angle_gamma   90.00
#
_symmetry.space_group_name_H-M   'P 1'
#
loop_
_entity.id
_entity.type
_entity.pdbx_description
1 polymer ?
#
loop_
_entity_poly.entity_id
_entity_poly.type
_entity_poly.pdbx_seq_one_letter_code
_entity_poly.pdbx_strand_id
1 'polypeptide(L)'
;MSTRNRFASMCLCVKYRYQDEDTPPLEHSPAHLPNQANSPPVIVNTDTLEAPGYELQVNGTEGEMEYEEITLERGNSGLGFSIAGGTDNPHIGDDPSIFITKIIPGGAAAQDGRLRVNDSILFVNEVDVR
;
A
#
# COMPACT_ATOMS: atom_id res chain seq x y z
N MET A 1 23.77 -22.54 26.99
CA MET A 1 22.39 -22.01 27.14
C MET A 1 21.89 -21.67 25.75
N SER A 2 20.93 -22.44 25.22
CA SER A 2 20.46 -22.29 23.84
C SER A 2 19.54 -21.06 23.75
N THR A 3 20.01 -20.01 23.10
CA THR A 3 19.20 -18.84 22.71
C THR A 3 18.23 -19.29 21.63
N ARG A 4 17.15 -19.98 22.02
CA ARG A 4 16.13 -20.45 21.09
C ARG A 4 15.42 -19.25 20.48
N ASN A 5 15.55 -19.13 19.16
CA ASN A 5 14.87 -18.22 18.21
C ASN A 5 13.75 -17.37 18.82
N ARG A 6 14.11 -16.25 19.46
CA ARG A 6 13.12 -15.28 19.95
C ARG A 6 12.70 -14.28 18.88
N PHE A 7 13.46 -14.14 17.81
CA PHE A 7 13.18 -13.18 16.75
C PHE A 7 12.36 -13.82 15.63
N ALA A 8 11.44 -13.04 15.07
CA ALA A 8 10.76 -13.33 13.82
C ALA A 8 11.00 -12.16 12.87
N SER A 9 11.63 -12.42 11.72
CA SER A 9 11.71 -11.47 10.61
C SER A 9 10.46 -11.60 9.74
N MET A 10 9.88 -10.50 9.31
CA MET A 10 8.72 -10.47 8.45
C MET A 10 8.95 -9.48 7.32
N CYS A 11 8.67 -9.88 6.09
CA CYS A 11 8.61 -8.96 4.96
C CYS A 11 7.15 -8.62 4.67
N LEU A 12 6.84 -7.33 4.61
CA LEU A 12 5.49 -6.79 4.53
C LEU A 12 5.30 -6.01 3.24
N CYS A 13 4.09 -6.05 2.67
CA CYS A 13 3.65 -5.12 1.63
C CYS A 13 2.78 -4.03 2.24
N VAL A 14 3.12 -2.77 1.97
CA VAL A 14 2.45 -1.58 2.54
C VAL A 14 1.34 -1.03 1.64
N LYS A 15 1.13 -1.62 0.44
CA LYS A 15 0.16 -1.12 -0.57
C LYS A 15 -1.24 -0.85 0.00
N TYR A 16 -1.77 -1.74 0.83
CA TYR A 16 -3.12 -1.61 1.39
C TYR A 16 -3.26 -0.48 2.40
N ARG A 17 -2.15 0.04 2.95
CA ARG A 17 -2.17 1.24 3.78
C ARG A 17 -2.57 2.49 2.97
N TYR A 18 -2.18 2.54 1.70
CA TYR A 18 -2.45 3.68 0.81
C TYR A 18 -3.80 3.59 0.11
N GLN A 19 -4.39 2.39 -0.04
CA GLN A 19 -5.68 2.24 -0.71
C GLN A 19 -6.88 2.82 0.06
N ASP A 20 -6.80 2.97 1.39
CA ASP A 20 -7.84 3.68 2.16
C ASP A 20 -7.83 5.20 1.87
N GLU A 21 -6.64 5.75 1.57
CA GLU A 21 -6.44 7.19 1.27
C GLU A 21 -6.67 7.54 -0.22
N ASP A 22 -6.71 6.57 -1.14
CA ASP A 22 -6.92 6.78 -2.59
C ASP A 22 -8.40 6.62 -3.02
N THR A 23 -9.36 6.77 -2.10
CA THR A 23 -10.77 6.93 -2.51
C THR A 23 -11.07 8.43 -2.59
N PRO A 24 -10.98 9.09 -3.77
CA PRO A 24 -11.49 10.45 -3.88
C PRO A 24 -12.97 10.44 -3.51
N PRO A 25 -13.48 11.45 -2.76
CA PRO A 25 -14.91 11.54 -2.50
C PRO A 25 -15.65 11.52 -3.85
N LEU A 26 -16.61 10.61 -3.98
CA LEU A 26 -17.50 10.54 -5.15
C LEU A 26 -18.38 11.78 -5.18
N GLU A 27 -17.90 12.86 -5.81
CA GLU A 27 -18.67 14.06 -6.16
C GLU A 27 -19.79 13.66 -7.12
N HIS A 28 -20.93 13.22 -6.58
CA HIS A 28 -22.16 13.07 -7.33
C HIS A 28 -22.64 14.46 -7.81
N SER A 29 -22.42 14.76 -9.09
CA SER A 29 -23.14 15.79 -9.86
C SER A 29 -24.65 15.43 -9.99
N PRO A 30 -25.61 16.26 -10.49
CA PRO A 30 -25.51 17.58 -11.18
C PRO A 30 -26.62 18.62 -10.83
N ALA A 31 -26.40 19.93 -11.06
CA ALA A 31 -27.44 20.85 -11.57
C ALA A 31 -26.93 22.28 -11.87
N HIS A 32 -27.39 22.79 -13.03
CA HIS A 32 -27.60 24.20 -13.41
C HIS A 32 -26.63 24.86 -14.43
N LEU A 33 -27.11 24.95 -15.68
CA LEU A 33 -26.71 25.89 -16.75
C LEU A 33 -27.53 27.21 -16.63
N PRO A 34 -27.30 28.28 -17.42
CA PRO A 34 -26.12 28.75 -18.18
C PRO A 34 -25.80 30.25 -17.94
N ASN A 35 -24.57 30.74 -18.21
CA ASN A 35 -24.40 32.15 -18.63
C ASN A 35 -23.09 32.46 -19.38
N GLN A 36 -23.25 32.74 -20.68
CA GLN A 36 -22.62 33.76 -21.55
C GLN A 36 -21.12 34.18 -21.40
N ALA A 37 -20.46 34.16 -22.57
CA ALA A 37 -19.51 35.15 -23.14
C ALA A 37 -17.97 34.91 -23.16
N ASN A 38 -17.46 34.64 -24.40
CA ASN A 38 -16.27 35.19 -25.10
C ASN A 38 -14.86 34.76 -24.59
N SER A 39 -13.86 34.29 -25.36
CA SER A 39 -13.53 34.26 -26.81
C SER A 39 -12.22 33.41 -27.05
N PRO A 40 -11.53 33.43 -28.21
CA PRO A 40 -11.55 32.51 -29.39
C PRO A 40 -10.32 31.55 -29.51
N PRO A 41 -10.23 30.63 -30.52
CA PRO A 41 -9.17 29.62 -30.64
C PRO A 41 -7.87 30.18 -31.28
N VAL A 42 -6.69 29.67 -30.88
CA VAL A 42 -5.39 30.03 -31.49
C VAL A 42 -4.76 28.81 -32.19
N ILE A 43 -4.22 29.08 -33.38
CA ILE A 43 -3.90 28.17 -34.48
C ILE A 43 -2.49 27.57 -34.38
N VAL A 44 -2.34 26.40 -35.02
CA VAL A 44 -1.12 25.64 -35.40
C VAL A 44 0.04 26.47 -35.93
N ASN A 45 1.27 26.10 -35.56
CA ASN A 45 2.45 26.32 -36.40
C ASN A 45 3.34 25.07 -36.42
N THR A 46 3.61 24.63 -37.65
CA THR A 46 4.49 23.53 -38.04
C THR A 46 5.94 24.01 -38.09
N ASP A 47 6.87 23.08 -37.81
CA ASP A 47 8.30 23.10 -38.18
C ASP A 47 9.20 24.18 -37.54
N THR A 48 9.92 23.81 -36.48
CA THR A 48 11.36 24.12 -36.32
C THR A 48 11.95 23.13 -35.32
N LEU A 49 12.88 22.32 -35.82
CA LEU A 49 13.64 21.28 -35.14
C LEU A 49 14.65 21.95 -34.19
N GLU A 50 14.73 21.52 -32.93
CA GLU A 50 15.95 21.41 -32.09
C GLU A 50 15.62 21.24 -30.59
N ALA A 51 15.44 19.99 -30.15
CA ALA A 51 15.94 19.46 -28.87
C ALA A 51 15.64 17.94 -28.79
N PRO A 52 16.63 17.05 -28.61
CA PRO A 52 16.38 15.66 -28.29
C PRO A 52 16.03 15.59 -26.79
N GLY A 53 14.76 15.80 -26.47
CA GLY A 53 14.27 15.84 -25.11
C GLY A 53 13.16 14.82 -24.91
N TYR A 54 13.56 13.60 -24.55
CA TYR A 54 12.75 12.61 -23.83
C TYR A 54 11.28 12.51 -24.29
N GLU A 55 11.03 11.73 -25.33
CA GLU A 55 9.79 10.96 -25.34
C GLU A 55 9.84 10.08 -24.08
N LEU A 56 8.99 10.36 -23.09
CA LEU A 56 8.49 9.47 -22.03
C LEU A 56 7.72 10.32 -21.00
N GLN A 57 6.54 10.82 -21.37
CA GLN A 57 5.47 11.06 -20.40
C GLN A 57 4.40 10.01 -20.61
N VAL A 58 4.73 8.77 -20.26
CA VAL A 58 3.73 7.79 -19.84
C VAL A 58 3.58 7.94 -18.33
N ASN A 59 2.70 8.86 -17.95
CA ASN A 59 2.34 9.13 -16.57
C ASN A 59 1.46 7.99 -16.03
N GLY A 60 2.07 6.84 -15.76
CA GLY A 60 1.37 5.64 -15.28
C GLY A 60 2.33 4.50 -14.96
N THR A 61 3.31 4.73 -14.08
CA THR A 61 3.97 3.61 -13.39
C THR A 61 2.94 3.05 -12.40
N GLU A 62 2.36 1.92 -12.76
CA GLU A 62 1.53 1.08 -11.90
C GLU A 62 2.19 0.98 -10.51
N GLY A 63 1.44 1.33 -9.46
CA GLY A 63 1.94 1.61 -8.11
C GLY A 63 3.05 0.67 -7.64
N GLU A 64 4.23 1.24 -7.40
CA GLU A 64 5.36 0.55 -6.80
C GLU A 64 4.91 -0.03 -5.45
N MET A 65 4.89 -1.36 -5.35
CA MET A 65 4.63 -2.02 -4.07
C MET A 65 5.80 -1.70 -3.15
N GLU A 66 5.53 -0.92 -2.10
CA GLU A 66 6.50 -0.66 -1.04
C GLU A 66 6.57 -1.88 -0.11
N TYR A 67 7.81 -2.34 0.13
CA TYR A 67 8.11 -3.46 1.01
C TYR A 67 8.90 -3.01 2.22
N GLU A 68 8.54 -3.54 3.39
CA GLU A 68 9.27 -3.25 4.63
C GLU A 68 9.63 -4.56 5.35
N GLU A 69 10.89 -4.67 5.78
CA GLU A 69 11.35 -5.78 6.63
C GLU A 69 11.30 -5.36 8.11
N ILE A 70 10.56 -6.13 8.90
CA ILE A 70 10.42 -5.93 10.34
C ILE A 70 10.85 -7.20 11.07
N THR A 71 11.89 -7.08 11.89
CA THR A 71 12.27 -8.12 12.85
C THR A 71 11.74 -7.78 14.24
N LEU A 72 10.88 -8.63 14.79
CA LEU A 72 10.33 -8.48 16.14
C LEU A 72 10.91 -9.54 17.09
N GLU A 73 11.22 -9.14 18.31
CA GLU A 73 11.48 -10.08 19.40
C GLU A 73 10.17 -10.53 20.04
N ARG A 74 10.00 -11.85 20.20
CA ARG A 74 8.85 -12.45 20.86
C ARG A 74 8.84 -12.08 22.35
N GLY A 75 7.85 -11.29 22.75
CA GLY A 75 7.55 -11.00 24.14
C GLY A 75 6.79 -12.15 24.83
N ASN A 76 6.43 -11.94 26.11
CA ASN A 76 5.71 -12.93 26.91
C ASN A 76 4.38 -13.39 26.29
N SER A 77 3.71 -12.50 25.56
CA SER A 77 2.41 -12.75 24.91
C SER A 77 2.52 -12.99 23.40
N GLY A 78 3.71 -13.31 22.88
CA GLY A 78 3.95 -13.46 21.44
C GLY A 78 4.45 -12.18 20.78
N LEU A 79 4.13 -12.01 19.49
CA LEU A 79 4.58 -10.86 18.68
C LEU A 79 3.69 -9.62 18.84
N GLY A 80 2.47 -9.77 19.37
CA GLY A 80 1.61 -8.62 19.69
C GLY A 80 0.79 -8.06 18.53
N PHE A 81 0.34 -8.90 17.60
CA PHE A 81 -0.62 -8.54 16.55
C PHE A 81 -1.58 -9.71 16.25
N SER A 82 -2.63 -9.44 15.47
CA SER A 82 -3.58 -10.44 14.97
C SER A 82 -3.60 -10.44 13.44
N ILE A 83 -3.90 -11.60 12.84
CA ILE A 83 -3.97 -11.78 11.38
C ILE A 83 -5.36 -12.27 10.93
N ALA A 84 -5.68 -12.03 9.67
CA ALA A 84 -6.79 -12.65 8.94
C ALA A 84 -6.39 -12.86 7.47
N GLY A 85 -7.21 -13.59 6.71
CA GLY A 85 -6.94 -13.92 5.31
C GLY A 85 -6.37 -15.32 5.15
N GLY A 86 -5.72 -15.57 4.02
CA GLY A 86 -5.27 -16.89 3.60
C GLY A 86 -6.17 -17.48 2.52
N THR A 87 -5.64 -18.46 1.81
CA THR A 87 -6.33 -19.16 0.71
C THR A 87 -7.64 -19.82 1.12
N ASP A 88 -7.73 -20.32 2.36
CA ASP A 88 -8.94 -20.96 2.88
C ASP A 88 -10.05 -19.97 3.24
N ASN A 89 -9.69 -18.75 3.67
CA ASN A 89 -10.64 -17.72 4.07
C ASN A 89 -10.08 -16.32 3.74
N PRO A 90 -10.19 -15.88 2.47
CA PRO A 90 -9.79 -14.55 2.02
C PRO A 90 -10.38 -13.44 2.89
N HIS A 91 -9.56 -12.44 3.23
CA HIS A 91 -10.04 -11.30 4.04
C HIS A 91 -10.64 -10.19 3.18
N ILE A 92 -10.10 -9.99 1.97
CA ILE A 92 -10.46 -8.92 1.05
C ILE A 92 -10.81 -9.54 -0.30
N GLY A 93 -12.08 -9.60 -0.66
CA GLY A 93 -12.52 -10.20 -1.94
C GLY A 93 -11.97 -11.61 -2.13
N ASP A 94 -11.33 -11.88 -3.27
CA ASP A 94 -10.67 -13.15 -3.60
C ASP A 94 -9.15 -13.12 -3.32
N ASP A 95 -8.65 -12.14 -2.56
CA ASP A 95 -7.23 -11.99 -2.24
C ASP A 95 -6.79 -12.99 -1.13
N PRO A 96 -5.88 -13.94 -1.43
CA PRO A 96 -5.44 -14.95 -0.47
C PRO A 96 -4.41 -14.42 0.55
N SER A 97 -4.02 -13.14 0.48
CA SER A 97 -2.98 -12.57 1.35
C SER A 97 -3.32 -12.63 2.84
N ILE A 98 -2.28 -12.62 3.68
CA ILE A 98 -2.39 -12.59 5.14
C ILE A 98 -2.24 -11.15 5.62
N PHE A 99 -3.28 -10.61 6.25
CA PHE A 99 -3.34 -9.20 6.67
C PHE A 99 -3.25 -9.04 8.18
N ILE A 100 -2.56 -8.00 8.63
CA ILE A 100 -2.60 -7.55 10.02
C ILE A 100 -3.97 -6.90 10.30
N THR A 101 -4.75 -7.44 11.22
CA THR A 101 -6.06 -6.88 11.58
C THR A 101 -6.06 -6.08 12.89
N LYS A 102 -5.04 -6.28 13.73
CA LYS A 102 -4.92 -5.61 15.02
C LYS A 102 -3.49 -5.54 15.52
N ILE A 103 -3.10 -4.39 16.04
CA ILE A 103 -1.89 -4.23 16.87
C ILE A 103 -2.30 -4.28 18.35
N ILE A 104 -1.63 -5.10 19.15
CA ILE A 104 -1.94 -5.29 20.58
C ILE A 104 -1.20 -4.22 21.39
N PRO A 105 -1.90 -3.32 22.10
CA PRO A 105 -1.25 -2.29 22.92
C PRO A 105 -0.28 -2.90 23.94
N GLY A 106 0.92 -2.34 24.02
CA GLY A 106 1.99 -2.84 24.89
C GLY A 106 2.65 -4.15 24.44
N GLY A 107 2.23 -4.77 23.34
CA GLY A 107 2.89 -5.92 22.73
C GLY A 107 4.16 -5.55 21.96
N ALA A 108 4.92 -6.55 21.50
CA ALA A 108 6.20 -6.33 20.81
C ALA A 108 6.05 -5.48 19.53
N ALA A 109 5.07 -5.79 18.67
CA ALA A 109 4.78 -4.99 17.48
C ALA A 109 4.38 -3.54 17.80
N ALA A 110 3.62 -3.31 18.87
CA ALA A 110 3.25 -1.96 19.30
C ALA A 110 4.45 -1.16 19.82
N GLN A 111 5.38 -1.83 20.50
CA GLN A 111 6.61 -1.22 21.01
C GLN A 111 7.60 -0.90 19.89
N ASP A 112 7.72 -1.78 18.87
CA ASP A 112 8.51 -1.51 17.66
C ASP A 112 7.88 -0.37 16.83
N GLY A 113 6.55 -0.36 16.70
CA GLY A 113 5.80 0.77 16.19
C GLY A 113 5.83 0.95 14.67
N ARG A 114 6.51 0.07 13.91
CA ARG A 114 6.52 0.10 12.44
C ARG A 114 5.35 -0.67 11.83
N LEU A 115 5.01 -1.83 12.39
CA LEU A 115 3.89 -2.66 11.91
C LEU A 115 2.55 -1.92 12.05
N ARG A 116 1.68 -2.05 11.04
CA ARG A 116 0.37 -1.39 10.96
C ARG A 116 -0.73 -2.38 10.58
N VAL A 117 -1.96 -1.97 10.89
CA VAL A 117 -3.16 -2.66 10.39
C VAL A 117 -3.23 -2.48 8.88
N ASN A 118 -3.70 -3.51 8.18
CA ASN A 118 -3.75 -3.66 6.73
C ASN A 118 -2.41 -3.99 6.05
N ASP A 119 -1.29 -4.05 6.76
CA ASP A 119 -0.06 -4.58 6.17
C ASP A 119 -0.28 -6.05 5.76
N SER A 120 0.19 -6.43 4.58
CA SER A 120 0.15 -7.80 4.09
C SER A 120 1.48 -8.50 4.35
N ILE A 121 1.46 -9.66 5.01
CA ILE A 121 2.66 -10.45 5.30
C ILE A 121 2.97 -11.32 4.09
N LEU A 122 4.19 -11.20 3.58
CA LEU A 122 4.67 -11.94 2.41
C LEU A 122 5.59 -13.09 2.81
N PHE A 123 6.47 -12.82 3.77
CA PHE A 123 7.41 -13.80 4.29
C PHE A 123 7.47 -13.74 5.81
N VAL A 124 7.67 -14.89 6.43
CA VAL A 124 8.05 -15.02 7.85
C VAL A 124 9.35 -15.80 7.93
N ASN A 125 10.40 -15.11 8.34
CA ASN A 125 11.79 -15.54 8.22
C ASN A 125 12.11 -15.88 6.75
N GLU A 126 12.29 -17.15 6.43
CA GLU A 126 12.63 -17.64 5.08
C GLU A 126 11.45 -18.34 4.39
N VAL A 127 10.25 -18.28 4.97
CA VAL A 127 9.05 -18.98 4.47
C VAL A 127 8.12 -17.99 3.79
N ASP A 128 7.79 -18.21 2.51
CA ASP A 128 6.73 -17.51 1.78
C ASP A 128 5.36 -17.97 2.32
N VAL A 129 4.46 -17.02 2.56
CA VAL A 129 3.14 -17.28 3.18
C VAL A 129 1.95 -16.90 2.28
N ARG A 130 2.19 -16.67 0.99
CA ARG A 130 1.14 -16.38 -0.01
C ARG A 130 0.55 -17.64 -0.65
#